data_AF-K1UT71-F1
#
_entry.id   AF-K1UT71-F1
#
_cell.length_a   1.000
_cell.length_b   1.000
_cell.length_c   1.000
_cell.angle_alpha   90.00
_cell.angle_beta   90.00
_cell.angle_gamma   90.00
#
_symmetry.space_group_name_H-M   'P 1'
#
loop_
_entity.id
_entity.type
_entity.pdbx_description
1 polymer ?
#
loop_
_entity_poly.entity_id
_entity_poly.type
_entity_poly.pdbx_seq_one_letter_code
_entity_poly.pdbx_strand_id
1 'polypeptide(L)'
;MELEKINLTELEIPYVTNVTGEYVSDISKTKELLVKQISSPVKWEQSVRNMINNGVDTFVEIGPGKTLAGFIRKIDRNVKCINISTVDDLDKLKEISL
;
A
#
# COMPACT_ATOMS: atom_id res chain seq x y z
N MET A 1 19.34 11.88 12.91
CA MET A 1 18.17 11.09 12.49
C MET A 1 18.65 9.96 11.59
N GLU A 2 18.40 8.69 11.92
CA GLU A 2 18.90 7.54 11.14
C GLU A 2 18.52 7.57 9.65
N LEU A 3 17.31 8.07 9.33
CA LEU A 3 16.85 8.26 7.94
C LEU A 3 17.68 9.25 7.11
N GLU A 4 18.39 10.19 7.73
CA GLU A 4 19.24 11.14 6.99
C GLU A 4 20.42 10.44 6.31
N LYS A 5 20.89 9.34 6.89
CA LYS A 5 22.02 8.55 6.37
C LYS A 5 21.63 7.65 5.19
N ILE A 6 20.33 7.53 4.90
CA ILE A 6 19.81 6.67 3.83
C ILE A 6 19.63 7.50 2.56
N ASN A 7 20.22 7.04 1.46
CA ASN A 7 19.96 7.60 0.13
C ASN A 7 18.67 6.98 -0.42
N LEU A 8 17.70 7.84 -0.74
CA LEU A 8 16.48 7.42 -1.42
C LEU A 8 16.63 7.66 -2.91
N THR A 9 16.12 6.73 -3.72
CA THR A 9 16.01 6.85 -5.18
C THR A 9 14.59 7.21 -5.57
N GLU A 10 14.39 7.64 -6.81
CA GLU A 10 13.05 7.93 -7.34
C GLU A 10 12.10 6.75 -7.19
N LEU A 11 10.82 7.06 -7.01
CA LEU A 11 9.77 6.06 -6.84
C LEU A 11 9.42 5.46 -8.21
N GLU A 12 9.93 4.27 -8.49
CA GLU A 12 9.55 3.51 -9.70
C GLU A 12 8.13 2.94 -9.61
N ILE A 13 7.64 2.74 -8.38
CA ILE A 13 6.29 2.25 -8.09
C ILE A 13 5.56 3.33 -7.30
N PRO A 14 4.32 3.71 -7.69
CA PRO A 14 3.53 4.69 -6.95
C PRO A 14 3.37 4.31 -5.47
N TYR A 15 3.65 5.25 -4.58
CA TYR A 15 3.60 5.05 -3.12
C TYR A 15 2.45 5.88 -2.52
N VAL A 16 1.58 5.25 -1.73
CA VAL A 16 0.53 5.94 -0.96
C VAL A 16 0.92 5.98 0.50
N THR A 17 1.00 7.18 1.10
CA THR A 17 1.40 7.33 2.50
C THR A 17 0.21 7.24 3.46
N ASN A 18 0.42 6.61 4.62
CA ASN A 18 -0.57 6.55 5.70
C ASN A 18 -0.88 7.93 6.33
N VAL A 19 0.02 8.90 6.17
CA VAL A 19 -0.12 10.24 6.78
C VAL A 19 -1.16 11.08 6.07
N THR A 20 -1.16 11.08 4.74
CA THR A 20 -2.08 11.91 3.94
C THR A 20 -3.19 11.10 3.31
N GLY A 21 -3.00 9.80 3.06
CA GLY A 21 -3.89 8.97 2.25
C GLY A 21 -3.71 9.17 0.75
N GLU A 22 -2.68 9.91 0.36
CA GLU A 22 -2.43 10.35 -1.02
C GLU A 22 -1.18 9.70 -1.61
N TYR A 23 -1.12 9.65 -2.93
CA TYR A 23 0.09 9.30 -3.66
C TYR A 23 1.19 10.32 -3.40
N VAL A 24 2.41 9.82 -3.18
CA VAL A 24 3.63 10.61 -3.02
C VAL A 24 4.35 10.60 -4.37
N SER A 25 4.47 11.77 -4.99
CA SER A 25 5.19 11.95 -6.26
C SER A 25 6.61 12.51 -6.08
N ASP A 26 6.90 13.10 -4.92
CA ASP A 26 8.16 13.78 -4.63
C ASP A 26 8.95 12.99 -3.59
N ILE A 27 10.05 12.37 -4.03
CA ILE A 27 10.90 11.54 -3.17
C ILE A 27 11.46 12.31 -1.98
N SER A 28 11.69 13.62 -2.11
CA SER A 28 12.26 14.46 -1.05
C SER A 28 11.36 14.53 0.20
N LYS A 29 10.04 14.35 0.02
CA LYS A 29 9.05 14.35 1.11
C LYS A 29 8.95 13.01 1.84
N THR A 30 9.48 11.93 1.27
CA THR A 30 9.28 10.57 1.79
C THR A 30 9.87 10.41 3.20
N LYS A 31 11.08 10.95 3.45
CA LYS A 31 11.69 10.88 4.80
C LYS A 31 10.83 11.58 5.85
N GLU A 32 10.36 12.79 5.55
CA GLU A 32 9.48 13.54 6.45
C GLU A 32 8.18 12.78 6.73
N LEU A 33 7.55 12.23 5.69
CA LEU A 33 6.32 11.45 5.82
C LEU A 33 6.52 10.18 6.66
N LEU A 34 7.63 9.46 6.47
CA LEU A 34 7.97 8.28 7.27
C LEU A 34 8.20 8.63 8.75
N VAL A 35 8.87 9.74 9.04
CA VAL A 35 9.05 10.22 10.42
C VAL A 35 7.69 10.59 11.03
N LYS A 36 6.88 11.35 10.28
CA LYS A 36 5.55 11.80 10.72
C LYS A 36 4.58 10.65 10.94
N GLN A 37 4.71 9.55 10.19
CA GLN A 37 3.87 8.36 10.34
C GLN A 37 3.92 7.77 11.74
N ILE A 38 5.05 7.86 12.45
CA ILE A 38 5.21 7.29 13.80
C ILE A 38 4.24 7.90 14.81
N SER A 39 3.85 9.16 14.62
CA SER A 39 2.98 9.91 15.54
C SER A 39 1.67 10.39 14.90
N SER A 40 1.37 9.93 13.69
CA SER A 40 0.14 10.32 12.95
C SER A 40 -0.87 9.17 12.90
N PRO A 41 -2.18 9.46 12.89
CA PRO A 41 -3.20 8.47 12.59
C PRO A 41 -2.97 7.82 11.22
N VAL A 42 -3.30 6.54 11.10
CA VAL A 42 -3.25 5.81 9.83
C VAL A 42 -4.51 6.11 9.03
N LYS A 43 -4.39 6.85 7.92
CA LYS A 43 -5.51 7.17 7.04
C LYS A 43 -5.88 6.03 6.08
N TRP A 44 -6.07 4.83 6.62
CA TRP A 44 -6.22 3.59 5.85
C TRP A 44 -7.38 3.62 4.84
N GLU A 45 -8.58 3.98 5.28
CA GLU A 45 -9.74 4.00 4.39
C GLU A 45 -9.57 5.02 3.26
N GLN A 46 -9.01 6.19 3.56
CA GLN A 46 -8.70 7.20 2.55
C GLN A 46 -7.71 6.66 1.53
N SER A 47 -6.61 6.02 1.97
CA SER A 47 -5.62 5.41 1.07
C SER A 47 -6.26 4.40 0.13
N VAL A 48 -7.08 3.49 0.65
CA VAL A 48 -7.74 2.44 -0.16
C VAL A 48 -8.75 3.05 -1.14
N ARG A 49 -9.59 3.99 -0.69
CA ARG A 49 -10.53 4.67 -1.59
C ARG A 49 -9.81 5.45 -2.68
N ASN A 50 -8.70 6.10 -2.36
CA ASN A 50 -7.91 6.82 -3.34
C ASN A 50 -7.32 5.88 -4.39
N MET A 51 -6.76 4.73 -3.97
CA MET A 51 -6.29 3.71 -4.92
C MET A 51 -7.41 3.20 -5.83
N ILE A 52 -8.59 2.88 -5.29
CA ILE A 52 -9.75 2.43 -6.07
C ILE A 52 -10.20 3.51 -7.06
N ASN A 53 -10.27 4.77 -6.62
CA ASN A 53 -10.64 5.90 -7.48
C ASN A 53 -9.63 6.14 -8.61
N ASN A 54 -8.38 5.71 -8.44
CA ASN A 54 -7.34 5.73 -9.46
C ASN A 54 -7.28 4.43 -10.30
N GLY A 55 -8.32 3.59 -10.22
CA GLY A 55 -8.48 2.41 -11.07
C GLY A 55 -7.88 1.12 -10.52
N VAL A 56 -7.38 1.10 -9.27
CA VAL A 56 -6.94 -0.15 -8.65
C VAL A 56 -8.15 -1.04 -8.36
N ASP A 57 -8.22 -2.18 -9.04
CA ASP A 57 -9.26 -3.20 -8.84
C ASP A 57 -8.76 -4.43 -8.07
N THR A 58 -7.44 -4.59 -7.94
CA THR A 58 -6.80 -5.79 -7.40
C THR A 58 -5.76 -5.40 -6.36
N PHE A 59 -5.89 -5.95 -5.15
CA PHE A 59 -4.98 -5.75 -4.04
C PHE A 59 -4.28 -7.06 -3.69
N VAL A 60 -2.95 -7.00 -3.55
CA VAL A 60 -2.13 -8.15 -3.12
C VAL A 60 -1.60 -7.88 -1.70
N GLU A 61 -2.06 -8.64 -0.72
CA GLU A 61 -1.56 -8.61 0.67
C GLU A 61 -0.41 -9.61 0.82
N ILE A 62 0.80 -9.09 1.02
CA ILE A 62 2.02 -9.90 1.20
C ILE A 62 2.28 -10.07 2.69
N GLY A 63 2.53 -11.32 3.10
CA GLY A 63 2.82 -11.69 4.48
C GLY A 63 1.71 -12.52 5.13
N PRO A 64 1.93 -12.98 6.37
CA PRO A 64 1.03 -13.89 7.05
C PRO A 64 -0.29 -13.20 7.44
N GLY A 65 -1.40 -13.92 7.26
CA GLY A 65 -2.73 -13.44 7.64
C GLY A 65 -3.51 -12.84 6.46
N LYS A 66 -4.71 -12.29 6.75
CA LYS A 66 -5.63 -11.72 5.74
C LYS A 66 -6.31 -10.45 6.26
N THR A 67 -5.62 -9.73 7.14
CA THR A 67 -6.21 -8.63 7.90
C THR A 67 -6.48 -7.44 6.98
N LEU A 68 -5.51 -7.09 6.13
CA LEU A 68 -5.66 -5.96 5.21
C LEU A 68 -6.70 -6.30 4.13
N ALA A 69 -6.69 -7.53 3.59
CA ALA A 69 -7.73 -8.00 2.67
C ALA A 69 -9.12 -7.92 3.32
N GLY A 70 -9.24 -8.27 4.60
CA GLY A 70 -10.47 -8.12 5.37
C GLY A 70 -10.92 -6.67 5.51
N PHE A 71 -9.99 -5.74 5.78
CA PHE A 71 -10.31 -4.31 5.87
C PHE A 71 -10.68 -3.72 4.51
N ILE A 72 -9.98 -4.08 3.43
CA ILE A 72 -10.30 -3.64 2.07
C ILE A 72 -11.70 -4.10 1.68
N ARG A 73 -12.06 -5.37 1.93
CA ARG A 73 -13.41 -5.89 1.66
C ARG A 73 -14.54 -5.21 2.46
N LYS A 74 -14.23 -4.57 3.59
CA LYS A 74 -15.19 -3.73 4.32
C LYS A 74 -15.39 -2.36 3.66
N ILE A 75 -14.38 -1.87 2.93
CA ILE A 75 -14.41 -0.59 2.21
C ILE A 75 -15.10 -0.76 0.86
N ASP A 76 -14.72 -1.79 0.10
CA ASP A 76 -15.34 -2.16 -1.18
C ASP A 76 -15.29 -3.68 -1.37
N ARG A 77 -16.42 -4.30 -1.74
CA ARG A 77 -16.52 -5.75 -1.96
C ARG A 77 -16.26 -6.16 -3.41
N ASN A 78 -16.23 -5.20 -4.33
CA ASN A 78 -16.07 -5.45 -5.76
C ASN A 78 -14.60 -5.62 -6.17
N VAL A 79 -13.68 -5.17 -5.33
CA VAL A 79 -12.23 -5.32 -5.58
C VAL A 79 -11.77 -6.74 -5.28
N LYS A 80 -10.79 -7.19 -6.05
CA LYS A 80 -10.12 -8.46 -5.85
C LYS A 80 -9.06 -8.32 -4.77
N CYS A 81 -9.01 -9.25 -3.82
CA CYS A 81 -7.93 -9.32 -2.83
C CYS A 81 -7.27 -10.69 -2.89
N ILE A 82 -5.97 -10.73 -3.15
CA ILE A 82 -5.11 -11.92 -3.16
C ILE A 82 -4.18 -11.84 -1.95
N ASN A 83 -4.02 -12.93 -1.20
CA ASN A 83 -3.06 -13.00 -0.11
C ASN A 83 -1.94 -14.00 -0.43
N ILE A 84 -0.70 -13.54 -0.21
CA ILE A 84 0.54 -14.27 -0.45
C ILE A 84 1.30 -14.38 0.87
N SER A 85 1.16 -15.53 1.54
CA SER A 85 1.84 -15.82 2.82
C SER A 85 3.07 -16.72 2.63
N THR A 86 3.07 -17.58 1.62
CA THR A 86 4.17 -18.51 1.30
C THR A 86 4.61 -18.39 -0.16
N VAL A 87 5.73 -19.03 -0.51
CA VAL A 87 6.20 -19.10 -1.90
C VAL A 87 5.18 -19.83 -2.78
N ASP A 88 4.55 -20.89 -2.27
CA ASP A 88 3.52 -21.64 -3.01
C ASP A 88 2.30 -20.77 -3.35
N ASP A 89 2.01 -19.75 -2.53
CA ASP A 89 0.91 -18.84 -2.80
C ASP A 89 1.13 -17.96 -4.05
N LEU A 90 2.38 -17.85 -4.55
CA LEU A 90 2.69 -17.06 -5.76
C LEU A 90 1.90 -17.54 -6.98
N ASP A 91 1.50 -18.81 -7.02
CA ASP A 91 0.65 -19.35 -8.08
C ASP A 91 -0.70 -18.64 -8.18
N LYS A 92 -1.21 -18.06 -7.08
CA LYS A 92 -2.46 -17.27 -7.07
C LYS A 92 -2.35 -15.98 -7.89
N LEU A 93 -1.13 -15.48 -8.14
CA LEU A 93 -0.92 -14.29 -8.98
C LEU A 93 -1.25 -14.56 -10.45
N LYS A 94 -1.30 -15.83 -10.89
CA LYS A 94 -1.77 -16.22 -12.22
C LYS A 94 -3.22 -15.81 -12.49
N GLU A 95 -3.98 -15.52 -11.43
CA GLU A 95 -5.35 -15.04 -11.56
C GLU A 95 -5.45 -13.53 -11.87
N ILE A 96 -4.33 -12.79 -11.92
CA ILE A 96 -4.30 -11.39 -12.34
C ILE A 96 -4.21 -11.38 -13.87
N SER A 97 -5.21 -10.80 -14.54
CA SER A 97 -5.13 -10.55 -15.99
C SER A 97 -4.27 -9.31 -16.20
N LEU A 98 -3.15 -9.46 -16.91
CA LEU A 98 -2.32 -8.38 -17.43
C LEU A 98 -2.69 -8.09 -18.89
#